data_AF-A0AAD6HKN9-F1
#
_entry.id   AF-A0AAD6HKN9-F1
#
_cell.length_a   1.000
_cell.length_b   1.000
_cell.length_c   1.000
_cell.angle_alpha   90.00
_cell.angle_beta   90.00
_cell.angle_gamma   90.00
#
_symmetry.space_group_name_H-M   'P 1'
#
loop_
_entity.id
_entity.type
_entity.pdbx_description
1 polymer ?
#
loop_
_entity_poly.entity_id
_entity_poly.type
_entity_poly.pdbx_seq_one_letter_code
_entity_poly.pdbx_strand_id
1 'polypeptide(L)'
;MFKKYLTGPVFVTLGNHDSAPSNIDSPHFLPGRLGEQSSWNYRHVAGLWQHEGWISHEEAEEAATHYGDFWYRANILNFINTENPDNSGMLGWMVDELQKAEDAGERVWIIGHVPSGWDGYNPLPDPTNLFYQIVDRYSPHVIANTFWGHNHEDQFMIYYANTGTIQNSDTSLSTGWVVPSVTPLTNLNSGFRLYEVDTGDFKIYEA
;
A
#
# COMPACT_ATOMS: atom_id res chain seq x y z
N MET A 1 -13.88 -5.43 -17.09
CA MET A 1 -12.84 -5.88 -18.04
C MET A 1 -11.99 -6.99 -17.44
N PHE A 2 -11.28 -6.77 -16.33
CA PHE A 2 -10.40 -7.78 -15.71
C PHE A 2 -11.11 -9.10 -15.39
N LYS A 3 -12.32 -9.07 -14.79
CA LYS A 3 -13.14 -10.27 -14.54
C LYS A 3 -13.39 -11.16 -15.78
N LYS A 4 -13.37 -10.60 -16.98
CA LYS A 4 -13.57 -11.37 -18.23
C LYS A 4 -12.32 -12.16 -18.64
N TYR A 5 -11.13 -11.70 -18.26
CA TYR A 5 -9.86 -12.20 -18.78
C TYR A 5 -8.94 -12.81 -17.71
N LEU A 6 -9.19 -12.55 -16.41
CA LEU A 6 -8.45 -13.13 -15.29
C LEU A 6 -9.27 -14.24 -14.61
N THR A 7 -8.62 -15.31 -14.16
CA THR A 7 -9.26 -16.50 -13.58
C THR A 7 -8.97 -16.72 -12.09
N GLY A 8 -8.65 -15.68 -11.34
CA GLY A 8 -8.38 -15.75 -9.90
C GLY A 8 -8.77 -14.48 -9.15
N PRO A 9 -8.50 -14.41 -7.84
CA PRO A 9 -8.73 -13.22 -7.03
C PRO A 9 -8.00 -11.99 -7.58
N VAL A 10 -8.65 -10.83 -7.48
CA VAL A 10 -8.07 -9.54 -7.86
C VAL A 10 -8.18 -8.59 -6.68
N PHE A 11 -7.07 -8.45 -5.96
CA PHE A 11 -6.93 -7.45 -4.91
C PHE A 11 -6.42 -6.14 -5.51
N VAL A 12 -7.11 -5.06 -5.18
CA VAL A 12 -6.84 -3.71 -5.69
C VAL A 12 -6.55 -2.77 -4.54
N THR A 13 -5.82 -1.70 -4.84
CA THR A 13 -5.66 -0.55 -3.95
C THR A 13 -6.29 0.66 -4.59
N LEU A 14 -6.92 1.51 -3.78
CA LEU A 14 -7.46 2.77 -4.27
C LEU A 14 -6.32 3.77 -4.48
N GLY A 15 -6.34 4.46 -5.61
CA GLY A 15 -5.41 5.51 -5.95
C GLY A 15 -5.96 6.91 -5.69
N ASN A 16 -5.09 7.90 -5.83
CA ASN A 16 -5.42 9.30 -5.57
C ASN A 16 -6.48 9.87 -6.55
N HIS A 17 -6.76 9.19 -7.66
CA HIS A 17 -7.80 9.57 -8.62
C HIS A 17 -9.14 8.84 -8.42
N ASP A 18 -9.26 7.94 -7.43
CA ASP A 18 -10.48 7.16 -7.19
C ASP A 18 -11.49 7.89 -6.30
N SER A 19 -11.23 9.15 -5.96
CA SER A 19 -12.15 10.03 -5.23
C SER A 19 -12.50 11.29 -6.02
N ALA A 20 -13.62 11.91 -5.64
CA ALA A 20 -14.08 13.18 -6.19
C ALA A 20 -14.40 14.16 -5.05
N PRO A 21 -13.64 15.26 -4.89
CA PRO A 21 -12.49 15.67 -5.70
C PRO A 21 -11.28 14.73 -5.57
N SER A 22 -10.43 14.67 -6.60
CA SER A 22 -9.22 13.85 -6.59
C SER A 22 -8.27 14.25 -5.46
N ASN A 23 -7.46 13.29 -5.03
CA ASN A 23 -6.48 13.38 -3.94
C ASN A 23 -7.10 13.56 -2.56
N ILE A 24 -8.42 13.59 -2.43
CA ILE A 24 -9.07 13.72 -1.14
C ILE A 24 -9.58 12.35 -0.75
N ASP A 25 -9.00 11.82 0.31
CA ASP A 25 -9.48 10.60 0.91
C ASP A 25 -9.48 10.73 2.42
N SER A 26 -10.65 10.53 3.04
CA SER A 26 -10.83 10.81 4.45
C SER A 26 -10.40 9.62 5.31
N PRO A 27 -9.48 9.82 6.27
CA PRO A 27 -9.22 8.81 7.29
C PRO A 27 -10.49 8.49 8.08
N HIS A 28 -10.77 7.20 8.28
CA HIS A 28 -11.93 6.74 9.05
C HIS A 28 -11.94 7.25 10.50
N PHE A 29 -10.77 7.57 11.05
CA PHE A 29 -10.61 8.09 12.41
C PHE A 29 -11.09 9.55 12.57
N LEU A 30 -11.37 10.27 11.48
CA LEU A 30 -11.91 11.63 11.57
C LEU A 30 -13.35 11.62 12.13
N PRO A 31 -13.70 12.58 13.01
CA PRO A 31 -14.96 12.53 13.72
C PRO A 31 -16.18 12.78 12.83
N GLY A 32 -17.28 12.11 13.17
CA GLY A 32 -18.59 12.35 12.58
C GLY A 32 -18.64 12.03 11.09
N ARG A 33 -19.27 12.89 10.31
CA ARG A 33 -19.46 12.65 8.86
C ARG A 33 -18.17 12.73 8.05
N LEU A 34 -17.11 13.30 8.60
CA LEU A 34 -15.84 13.45 7.88
C LEU A 34 -15.21 12.08 7.62
N GLY A 35 -15.03 11.24 8.65
CA GLY A 35 -14.47 9.90 8.52
C GLY A 35 -15.27 8.93 7.62
N GLU A 36 -16.49 9.32 7.25
CA GLU A 36 -17.38 8.52 6.39
C GLU A 36 -17.36 8.97 4.92
N GLN A 37 -16.72 10.09 4.56
CA GLN A 37 -16.86 10.71 3.23
C GLN A 37 -16.38 9.82 2.07
N SER A 38 -15.34 9.02 2.30
CA SER A 38 -14.79 8.09 1.31
C SER A 38 -15.20 6.63 1.53
N SER A 39 -15.90 6.34 2.62
CA SER A 39 -16.22 4.96 3.04
C SER A 39 -16.94 4.15 1.96
N TRP A 40 -17.71 4.80 1.08
CA TRP A 40 -18.43 4.14 -0.01
C TRP A 40 -17.50 3.44 -0.99
N ASN A 41 -16.28 3.96 -1.23
CA ASN A 41 -15.34 3.39 -2.19
C ASN A 41 -14.69 2.12 -1.63
N TYR A 42 -14.22 2.20 -0.38
CA TYR A 42 -13.69 1.06 0.35
C TYR A 42 -14.73 -0.04 0.57
N ARG A 43 -15.97 0.31 0.96
CA ARG A 43 -17.09 -0.64 1.03
C ARG A 43 -17.43 -1.27 -0.32
N HIS A 44 -17.31 -0.52 -1.41
CA HIS A 44 -17.57 -1.06 -2.74
C HIS A 44 -16.52 -2.11 -3.12
N VAL A 45 -15.24 -1.80 -2.94
CA VAL A 45 -14.13 -2.72 -3.23
C VAL A 45 -14.22 -3.97 -2.36
N ALA A 46 -14.33 -3.81 -1.03
CA ALA A 46 -14.45 -4.94 -0.11
C ALA A 46 -15.71 -5.78 -0.38
N GLY A 47 -16.82 -5.13 -0.68
CA GLY A 47 -18.07 -5.79 -1.05
C GLY A 47 -17.96 -6.58 -2.37
N LEU A 48 -17.16 -6.12 -3.33
CA LEU A 48 -16.87 -6.89 -4.55
C LEU A 48 -16.03 -8.14 -4.23
N TRP A 49 -15.01 -8.02 -3.39
CA TRP A 49 -14.22 -9.19 -2.97
C TRP A 49 -15.07 -10.22 -2.24
N GLN A 50 -15.97 -9.79 -1.35
CA GLN A 50 -16.93 -10.66 -0.68
C GLN A 50 -17.91 -11.29 -1.69
N HIS A 51 -18.46 -10.51 -2.61
CA HIS A 51 -19.41 -10.98 -3.62
C HIS A 51 -18.82 -12.07 -4.52
N GLU A 52 -17.54 -11.94 -4.89
CA GLU A 52 -16.83 -12.96 -5.67
C GLU A 52 -16.35 -14.16 -4.83
N GLY A 53 -16.57 -14.13 -3.51
CA GLY A 53 -16.21 -15.21 -2.59
C GLY A 53 -14.71 -15.31 -2.33
N TRP A 54 -13.95 -14.22 -2.52
CA TRP A 54 -12.50 -14.19 -2.30
C TRP A 54 -12.14 -13.95 -0.84
N ILE A 55 -13.03 -13.30 -0.09
CA ILE A 55 -12.90 -13.04 1.34
C ILE A 55 -14.25 -13.28 2.04
N SER A 56 -14.17 -13.55 3.33
CA SER A 56 -15.31 -13.67 4.24
C SER A 56 -16.00 -12.32 4.47
N HIS A 57 -17.17 -12.37 5.11
CA HIS A 57 -17.88 -11.16 5.48
C HIS A 57 -17.10 -10.30 6.50
N GLU A 58 -16.46 -10.94 7.47
CA GLU A 58 -15.67 -10.26 8.51
C GLU A 58 -14.44 -9.56 7.92
N GLU A 59 -13.70 -10.26 7.03
CA GLU A 59 -12.57 -9.67 6.30
C GLU A 59 -13.01 -8.50 5.41
N ALA A 60 -14.22 -8.54 4.85
CA ALA A 60 -14.75 -7.44 4.06
C ALA A 60 -15.13 -6.22 4.92
N GLU A 61 -15.67 -6.44 6.12
CA GLU A 61 -15.94 -5.35 7.08
C GLU A 61 -14.64 -4.68 7.52
N GLU A 62 -13.58 -5.46 7.76
CA GLU A 62 -12.26 -4.92 8.09
C GLU A 62 -11.64 -4.17 6.90
N ALA A 63 -11.60 -4.80 5.72
CA ALA A 63 -11.06 -4.21 4.50
C ALA A 63 -11.73 -2.88 4.11
N ALA A 64 -13.01 -2.73 4.42
CA ALA A 64 -13.75 -1.50 4.16
C ALA A 64 -13.32 -0.30 5.04
N THR A 65 -12.42 -0.52 6.00
CA THR A 65 -11.87 0.52 6.88
C THR A 65 -10.41 0.87 6.57
N HIS A 66 -9.77 0.16 5.65
CA HIS A 66 -8.37 0.41 5.30
C HIS A 66 -8.26 1.65 4.44
N TYR A 67 -7.35 2.55 4.80
CA TYR A 67 -7.12 3.83 4.16
C TYR A 67 -5.72 3.83 3.54
N GLY A 68 -5.61 4.03 2.23
CA GLY A 68 -4.37 3.87 1.47
C GLY A 68 -3.57 5.15 1.20
N ASP A 69 -4.10 6.32 1.59
CA ASP A 69 -3.59 7.64 1.14
C ASP A 69 -2.99 8.48 2.29
N PHE A 70 -2.62 7.86 3.43
CA PHE A 70 -2.26 8.55 4.67
C PHE A 70 -0.92 9.30 4.69
N TRP A 71 -0.05 9.08 3.69
CA TRP A 71 1.17 9.86 3.52
C TRP A 71 1.12 10.77 2.29
N TYR A 72 0.08 10.75 1.48
CA TYR A 72 0.07 11.53 0.25
C TYR A 72 -0.10 13.02 0.52
N ARG A 73 0.85 13.82 0.03
CA ARG A 73 0.92 15.26 0.27
C ARG A 73 -0.26 16.03 -0.33
N ALA A 74 -0.80 15.59 -1.46
CA ALA A 74 -1.93 16.30 -2.09
C ALA A 74 -3.26 16.04 -1.36
N ASN A 75 -3.30 15.04 -0.47
CA ASN A 75 -4.42 14.84 0.44
C ASN A 75 -4.31 15.77 1.64
N ILE A 76 -5.04 16.87 1.57
CA ILE A 76 -5.02 17.91 2.60
C ILE A 76 -5.49 17.41 3.97
N LEU A 77 -6.21 16.29 4.05
CA LEU A 77 -6.71 15.73 5.30
C LEU A 77 -5.58 15.13 6.14
N ASN A 78 -4.46 14.74 5.52
CA ASN A 78 -3.26 14.28 6.22
C ASN A 78 -2.57 15.38 7.06
N PHE A 79 -2.94 16.65 6.87
CA PHE A 79 -2.45 17.77 7.68
C PHE A 79 -3.34 18.06 8.90
N ILE A 80 -4.41 17.29 9.10
CA ILE A 80 -5.21 17.37 10.32
C ILE A 80 -4.45 16.64 11.42
N ASN A 81 -4.24 17.31 12.57
CA ASN A 81 -3.63 16.72 13.76
C ASN A 81 -2.22 16.12 13.53
N THR A 82 -1.32 16.91 12.91
CA THR A 82 0.07 16.49 12.64
C THR A 82 0.93 16.24 13.88
N GLU A 83 0.42 16.56 15.08
CA GLU A 83 1.07 16.16 16.34
C GLU A 83 0.95 14.64 16.59
N ASN A 84 -0.08 13.99 16.03
CA ASN A 84 -0.20 12.54 16.00
C ASN A 84 0.36 12.00 14.68
N PRO A 85 1.50 11.28 14.69
CA PRO A 85 2.15 10.84 13.47
C PRO A 85 1.43 9.66 12.79
N ASP A 86 0.44 9.05 13.43
CA ASP A 86 -0.51 8.10 12.82
C ASP A 86 -1.96 8.52 13.09
N ASN A 87 -2.33 9.73 12.63
CA ASN A 87 -3.70 10.23 12.77
C ASN A 87 -4.74 9.37 12.02
N SER A 88 -4.30 8.54 11.07
CA SER A 88 -5.15 7.60 10.36
C SER A 88 -5.45 6.31 11.12
N GLY A 89 -4.56 5.91 12.05
CA GLY A 89 -4.55 4.60 12.69
C GLY A 89 -3.99 3.47 11.82
N MET A 90 -3.55 3.74 10.59
CA MET A 90 -3.14 2.72 9.64
C MET A 90 -1.75 2.15 9.88
N LEU A 91 -0.84 2.95 10.42
CA LEU A 91 0.48 2.44 10.79
C LEU A 91 0.38 1.53 12.01
N GLY A 92 -0.44 1.89 13.00
CA GLY A 92 -0.72 1.06 14.17
C GLY A 92 -1.38 -0.27 13.80
N TRP A 93 -2.46 -0.22 13.01
CA TRP A 93 -3.12 -1.43 12.49
C TRP A 93 -2.13 -2.31 11.70
N MET A 94 -1.30 -1.72 10.84
CA MET A 94 -0.30 -2.47 10.07
C MET A 94 0.72 -3.18 10.97
N VAL A 95 1.18 -2.54 12.05
CA VAL A 95 2.07 -3.20 13.03
C VAL A 95 1.37 -4.38 13.69
N ASP A 96 0.11 -4.24 14.08
CA ASP A 96 -0.65 -5.32 14.71
C ASP A 96 -0.81 -6.52 13.76
N GLU A 97 -1.13 -6.30 12.48
CA GLU A 97 -1.26 -7.37 11.48
C GLU A 97 0.09 -8.03 11.15
N LEU A 98 1.15 -7.23 11.00
CA LEU A 98 2.49 -7.78 10.75
C LEU A 98 3.00 -8.59 11.94
N GLN A 99 2.67 -8.19 13.17
CA GLN A 99 3.03 -8.96 14.35
C GLN A 99 2.25 -10.27 14.42
N LYS A 100 0.95 -10.29 14.12
CA LYS A 100 0.17 -11.53 14.02
C LYS A 100 0.74 -12.47 12.96
N ALA A 101 1.11 -11.94 11.80
CA ALA A 101 1.75 -12.71 10.74
C ALA A 101 3.11 -13.28 11.19
N GLU A 102 3.92 -12.48 11.90
CA GLU A 102 5.18 -12.95 12.50
C GLU A 102 4.96 -14.13 13.45
N ASP A 103 4.00 -13.98 14.38
CA ASP A 103 3.66 -14.99 15.39
C ASP A 103 3.10 -16.27 14.75
N ALA A 104 2.40 -16.15 13.61
CA ALA A 104 1.86 -17.25 12.83
C ALA A 104 2.88 -17.87 11.84
N GLY A 105 4.05 -17.25 11.65
CA GLY A 105 5.04 -17.67 10.66
C GLY A 105 4.61 -17.43 9.20
N GLU A 106 3.75 -16.45 8.98
CA GLU A 106 3.21 -16.08 7.67
C GLU A 106 4.12 -15.06 6.95
N ARG A 107 3.92 -14.94 5.63
CA ARG A 107 4.61 -13.97 4.79
C ARG A 107 3.60 -12.97 4.25
N VAL A 108 4.01 -11.71 4.21
CA VAL A 108 3.14 -10.59 3.86
C VAL A 108 3.66 -9.87 2.61
N TRP A 109 2.73 -9.54 1.72
CA TRP A 109 2.93 -8.53 0.69
C TRP A 109 2.16 -7.28 1.04
N ILE A 110 2.81 -6.13 0.90
CA ILE A 110 2.17 -4.83 1.06
C ILE A 110 1.91 -4.28 -0.33
N ILE A 111 0.67 -3.87 -0.59
CA ILE A 111 0.28 -3.24 -1.85
C ILE A 111 -0.27 -1.86 -1.49
N GLY A 112 0.18 -0.82 -2.20
CA GLY A 112 -0.33 0.54 -2.07
C GLY A 112 -0.29 1.28 -3.39
N HIS A 113 -0.87 2.48 -3.45
CA HIS A 113 -0.87 3.27 -4.67
C HIS A 113 0.34 4.22 -4.73
N VAL A 114 0.39 5.20 -3.83
CA VAL A 114 1.47 6.19 -3.74
C VAL A 114 2.68 5.53 -3.07
N PRO A 115 3.86 5.49 -3.73
CA PRO A 115 5.06 4.94 -3.12
C PRO A 115 5.38 5.59 -1.78
N SER A 116 5.67 4.75 -0.77
CA SER A 116 6.31 5.21 0.44
C SER A 116 7.79 5.46 0.15
N GLY A 117 8.34 6.59 0.60
CA GLY A 117 9.74 6.96 0.40
C GLY A 117 9.88 8.31 -0.29
N TRP A 118 10.79 9.14 0.19
CA TRP A 118 10.95 10.50 -0.32
C TRP A 118 11.37 10.51 -1.80
N ASP A 119 10.49 11.02 -2.66
CA ASP A 119 10.74 11.29 -4.07
C ASP A 119 10.90 12.79 -4.38
N GLY A 120 10.88 13.64 -3.35
CA GLY A 120 10.89 15.10 -3.51
C GLY A 120 9.52 15.76 -3.53
N TYR A 121 8.42 15.00 -3.61
CA TYR A 121 7.12 15.54 -3.97
C TYR A 121 5.92 14.88 -3.28
N ASN A 122 5.73 13.57 -3.44
CA ASN A 122 4.47 12.88 -3.15
C ASN A 122 4.25 12.56 -1.68
N PRO A 123 5.18 11.92 -0.93
CA PRO A 123 4.91 11.53 0.44
C PRO A 123 5.31 12.60 1.46
N LEU A 124 4.53 12.68 2.54
CA LEU A 124 4.86 13.45 3.74
C LEU A 124 6.01 12.79 4.52
N PRO A 125 6.97 13.56 5.05
CA PRO A 125 8.17 12.99 5.71
C PRO A 125 7.88 12.08 6.91
N ASP A 126 7.00 12.49 7.82
CA ASP A 126 6.79 11.77 9.08
C ASP A 126 6.12 10.39 8.89
N PRO A 127 4.94 10.28 8.24
CA PRO A 127 4.29 8.97 8.07
C PRO A 127 5.12 8.03 7.19
N THR A 128 5.82 8.54 6.17
CA THR A 128 6.69 7.68 5.35
C THR A 128 7.92 7.19 6.11
N ASN A 129 8.44 7.97 7.05
CA ASN A 129 9.56 7.57 7.91
C ASN A 129 9.12 6.51 8.92
N LEU A 130 7.91 6.61 9.47
CA LEU A 130 7.34 5.56 10.32
C LEU A 130 7.09 4.27 9.54
N PHE A 131 6.51 4.35 8.34
CA PHE A 131 6.37 3.20 7.46
C PHE A 131 7.73 2.52 7.19
N TYR A 132 8.78 3.30 6.93
CA TYR A 132 10.13 2.74 6.74
C TYR A 132 10.61 1.95 7.96
N GLN A 133 10.39 2.46 9.18
CA GLN A 133 10.75 1.74 10.41
C GLN A 133 9.98 0.43 10.58
N ILE A 134 8.71 0.39 10.16
CA ILE A 134 7.91 -0.84 10.14
C ILE A 134 8.49 -1.84 9.15
N VAL A 135 8.83 -1.38 7.93
CA VAL A 135 9.47 -2.24 6.92
C VAL A 135 10.82 -2.77 7.43
N ASP A 136 11.65 -1.93 8.06
CA ASP A 136 12.92 -2.33 8.68
C ASP A 136 12.71 -3.41 9.74
N ARG A 137 11.71 -3.24 10.62
CA ARG A 137 11.40 -4.20 11.70
C ARG A 137 10.93 -5.57 11.20
N TYR A 138 10.14 -5.61 10.12
CA TYR A 138 9.45 -6.84 9.68
C TYR A 138 10.03 -7.44 8.39
N SER A 139 11.02 -6.82 7.76
CA SER A 139 11.70 -7.36 6.59
C SER A 139 13.03 -8.02 6.96
N PRO A 140 13.46 -9.06 6.22
CA PRO A 140 12.73 -9.73 5.14
C PRO A 140 11.85 -10.90 5.62
N HIS A 141 11.85 -11.19 6.92
CA HIS A 141 11.31 -12.45 7.45
C HIS A 141 9.79 -12.52 7.49
N VAL A 142 9.09 -11.38 7.59
CA VAL A 142 7.62 -11.30 7.45
C VAL A 142 7.26 -10.66 6.12
N ILE A 143 7.67 -9.41 5.90
CA ILE A 143 7.40 -8.68 4.65
C ILE A 143 8.31 -9.25 3.56
N ALA A 144 7.70 -9.91 2.58
CA ALA A 144 8.42 -10.47 1.45
C ALA A 144 8.63 -9.42 0.34
N ASN A 145 7.63 -8.59 0.06
CA ASN A 145 7.68 -7.56 -0.98
C ASN A 145 6.73 -6.39 -0.68
N THR A 146 7.03 -5.22 -1.26
CA THR A 146 6.08 -4.11 -1.35
C THR A 146 5.84 -3.72 -2.81
N PHE A 147 4.61 -3.34 -3.15
CA PHE A 147 4.18 -3.02 -4.51
C PHE A 147 3.45 -1.67 -4.55
N TRP A 148 3.86 -0.81 -5.48
CA TRP A 148 3.41 0.57 -5.62
C TRP A 148 3.07 0.89 -7.08
N GLY A 149 2.34 1.98 -7.28
CA GLY A 149 2.04 2.55 -8.60
C GLY A 149 2.33 4.04 -8.62
N HIS A 150 1.33 4.84 -9.01
CA HIS A 150 1.31 6.31 -9.01
C HIS A 150 2.29 7.02 -9.96
N ASN A 151 3.56 6.65 -9.97
CA ASN A 151 4.61 7.33 -10.74
C ASN A 151 4.49 7.10 -12.25
N HIS A 152 3.70 6.11 -12.67
CA HIS A 152 3.50 5.66 -14.05
C HIS A 152 4.73 5.07 -14.74
N GLU A 153 5.90 5.14 -14.10
CA GLU A 153 7.17 4.64 -14.58
C GLU A 153 7.52 3.26 -14.03
N ASP A 154 8.44 2.59 -14.71
CA ASP A 154 8.99 1.32 -14.25
C ASP A 154 10.22 1.57 -13.35
N GLN A 155 10.02 1.43 -12.05
CA GLN A 155 11.05 1.73 -11.04
C GLN A 155 11.05 0.68 -9.93
N PHE A 156 12.10 0.70 -9.12
CA PHE A 156 12.14 -0.02 -7.86
C PHE A 156 12.91 0.79 -6.82
N MET A 157 12.68 0.45 -5.56
CA MET A 157 13.39 0.99 -4.40
C MET A 157 13.89 -0.16 -3.55
N ILE A 158 14.96 0.08 -2.79
CA ILE A 158 15.53 -0.90 -1.87
C ILE A 158 15.35 -0.35 -0.45
N TYR A 159 14.76 -1.17 0.42
CA TYR A 159 14.74 -0.92 1.86
C TYR A 159 16.02 -1.47 2.49
N TYR A 160 16.58 -0.72 3.42
CA TYR A 160 17.82 -1.04 4.09
C TYR A 160 17.61 -1.01 5.61
N ALA A 161 18.32 -1.89 6.31
CA ALA A 161 18.31 -1.98 7.76
C ALA A 161 18.82 -0.70 8.43
N ASN A 162 18.45 -0.52 9.71
CA ASN A 162 18.81 0.65 10.52
C ASN A 162 18.34 1.95 9.85
N THR A 163 17.08 1.97 9.43
CA THR A 163 16.39 3.08 8.78
C THR A 163 17.18 3.67 7.61
N GLY A 164 17.89 2.83 6.85
CA GLY A 164 18.67 3.24 5.68
C GLY A 164 19.88 4.14 5.95
N THR A 165 20.40 4.16 7.19
CA THR A 165 21.60 4.93 7.56
C THR A 165 22.89 4.40 6.92
N ILE A 166 22.92 3.11 6.59
CA ILE A 166 24.00 2.46 5.84
C ILE A 166 23.38 1.70 4.67
N GLN A 167 23.74 2.07 3.44
CA GLN A 167 23.15 1.50 2.23
C GLN A 167 24.20 0.68 1.47
N ASN A 168 24.23 -0.62 1.76
CA ASN A 168 25.11 -1.58 1.07
C ASN A 168 24.42 -2.95 0.97
N SER A 169 25.11 -3.95 0.40
CA SER A 169 24.56 -5.30 0.26
C SER A 169 24.18 -5.94 1.58
N ASP A 170 24.96 -5.71 2.64
CA ASP A 170 24.81 -6.37 3.93
C ASP A 170 23.63 -5.81 4.74
N THR A 171 23.19 -4.60 4.41
CA THR A 171 22.04 -3.96 5.03
C THR A 171 20.80 -3.98 4.15
N SER A 172 20.83 -4.56 2.95
CA SER A 172 19.64 -4.65 2.10
C SER A 172 18.60 -5.62 2.69
N LEU A 173 17.33 -5.21 2.71
CA LEU A 173 16.22 -5.96 3.32
C LEU A 173 15.25 -6.50 2.27
N SER A 174 14.54 -5.61 1.58
CA SER A 174 13.48 -5.97 0.63
C SER A 174 13.39 -4.96 -0.50
N THR A 175 12.82 -5.40 -1.62
CA THR A 175 12.56 -4.54 -2.79
C THR A 175 11.13 -4.00 -2.71
N GLY A 176 10.99 -2.70 -2.95
CA GLY A 176 9.72 -2.07 -3.28
C GLY A 176 9.60 -1.89 -4.78
N TRP A 177 8.59 -2.47 -5.40
CA TRP A 177 8.39 -2.41 -6.84
C TRP A 177 7.41 -1.30 -7.20
N VAL A 178 7.76 -0.44 -8.14
CA VAL A 178 6.87 0.58 -8.69
C VAL A 178 6.50 0.16 -10.11
N VAL A 179 5.25 -0.22 -10.32
CA VAL A 179 4.81 -0.77 -11.62
C VAL A 179 4.49 0.33 -12.62
N PRO A 180 4.81 0.12 -13.92
CA PRO A 180 4.45 1.08 -14.97
C PRO A 180 2.93 1.16 -15.11
N SER A 181 2.45 2.28 -15.65
CA SER A 181 1.01 2.45 -15.88
C SER A 181 0.55 1.90 -17.24
N VAL A 182 -0.71 1.49 -17.28
CA VAL A 182 -1.40 1.18 -18.55
C VAL A 182 -1.66 2.45 -19.35
N THR A 183 -1.87 3.59 -18.68
CA THR A 183 -2.09 4.87 -19.37
C THR A 183 -0.79 5.37 -19.99
N PRO A 184 -0.80 5.87 -21.24
CA PRO A 184 0.40 6.44 -21.86
C PRO A 184 0.71 7.86 -21.37
N LEU A 185 -0.02 8.38 -20.39
CA LEU A 185 0.12 9.76 -19.90
C LEU A 185 1.28 9.87 -18.90
N THR A 186 2.21 10.84 -19.01
CA THR A 186 2.44 11.83 -20.09
C THR A 186 3.62 11.40 -20.95
N ASN A 187 3.37 10.75 -22.08
CA ASN A 187 4.36 10.30 -23.07
C ASN A 187 5.16 9.05 -22.67
N LEU A 188 4.44 8.02 -22.21
CA LEU A 188 4.97 6.68 -21.92
C LEU A 188 4.30 5.63 -22.82
N ASN A 189 4.93 4.46 -22.95
CA ASN A 189 4.26 3.29 -23.51
C ASN A 189 3.32 2.70 -22.46
N SER A 190 2.16 2.21 -22.88
CA SER A 190 1.28 1.41 -22.02
C SER A 190 2.01 0.14 -21.55
N GLY A 191 2.09 -0.06 -20.24
CA GLY A 191 2.75 -1.20 -19.61
C GLY A 191 1.87 -1.91 -18.59
N PHE A 192 2.23 -3.17 -18.33
CA PHE A 192 1.80 -3.95 -17.17
C PHE A 192 2.96 -4.86 -16.76
N ARG A 193 2.94 -5.37 -15.52
CA ARG A 193 3.97 -6.27 -15.01
C ARG A 193 3.38 -7.60 -14.59
N LEU A 194 4.14 -8.67 -14.84
CA LEU A 194 3.91 -10.01 -14.33
C LEU A 194 5.11 -10.39 -13.48
N TYR A 195 4.86 -10.96 -12.30
CA TYR A 195 5.91 -11.42 -11.40
C TYR A 195 5.91 -12.93 -11.31
N GLU A 196 7.09 -13.54 -11.34
CA GLU A 196 7.26 -14.93 -10.93
C GLU A 196 7.62 -14.96 -9.45
N VAL A 197 6.87 -15.75 -8.68
CA VAL A 197 6.92 -15.79 -7.21
C VAL A 197 7.37 -17.16 -6.76
N ASP A 198 8.34 -17.22 -5.84
CA ASP A 198 8.71 -18.47 -5.17
C ASP A 198 7.61 -18.90 -4.21
N THR A 199 7.10 -20.12 -4.37
CA THR A 199 5.98 -20.63 -3.55
C THR A 199 6.38 -21.02 -2.13
N GLY A 200 7.68 -21.04 -1.81
CA GLY A 200 8.21 -21.36 -0.48
C GLY A 200 8.45 -20.11 0.35
N ASP A 201 9.14 -19.11 -0.21
CA ASP A 201 9.50 -17.87 0.52
C ASP A 201 8.77 -16.61 0.03
N PHE A 202 7.88 -16.71 -0.95
CA PHE A 202 7.03 -15.64 -1.46
C PHE A 202 7.80 -14.40 -1.96
N LYS A 203 9.10 -14.55 -2.24
CA LYS A 203 9.88 -13.50 -2.90
C LYS A 203 9.65 -13.50 -4.40
N ILE A 204 9.95 -12.38 -5.03
CA ILE A 204 9.98 -12.29 -6.49
C ILE A 204 11.27 -12.94 -7.00
N TYR A 205 11.13 -13.92 -7.89
CA TYR A 205 12.23 -14.61 -8.55
C TYR A 205 12.64 -13.88 -9.85
N GLU A 206 11.65 -13.50 -10.67
CA GLU A 206 11.81 -12.76 -11.93
C GLU A 206 10.74 -11.66 -12.03
N ALA A 207 11.10 -10.49 -12.57
CA ALA A 207 10.31 -9.25 -12.55
C ALA A 207 10.38 -8.44 -13.85
#